data_AF-A0A5N9DMH3-F1
#
_entry.id   AF-A0A5N9DMH3-F1
#
_cell.length_a   1.000
_cell.length_b   1.000
_cell.length_c   1.000
_cell.angle_alpha   90.00
_cell.angle_beta   90.00
_cell.angle_gamma   90.00
#
_symmetry.space_group_name_H-M   'P 1'
#
loop_
_entity.id
_entity.type
_entity.pdbx_description
1 polymer ?
#
loop_
_entity_poly.entity_id
_entity_poly.type
_entity_poly.pdbx_seq_one_letter_code
_entity_poly.pdbx_strand_id
1 'polypeptide(L)'
;MLTISANKLGGICLIIGPLGATIFFILLTMVFGDSNIEPTEFSKTAVDIAGRTSLETLIALLPPIFLVLTLYGLSVLRSDMNSGDAVWGLAQMMFAVGVFSFVVASALTKPLEFGLDLSNGETMAALNGAVSSYGGLLFTVGTILIALVYASNKEGGLKIGAYIVALVFLVSLVVQVISWIDTSVWSLTASVAGISYIVVSVWNVFVGRDLLKKA
;
A
#
# COMPACT_ATOMS: atom_id res chain seq x y z
N MET A 1 -8.26 -17.18 -25.20
CA MET A 1 -8.30 -16.48 -23.90
C MET A 1 -7.11 -15.54 -23.65
N LEU A 2 -6.12 -15.39 -24.55
CA LEU A 2 -4.99 -14.47 -24.42
C LEU A 2 -5.02 -13.34 -25.49
N THR A 3 -6.11 -12.57 -25.56
CA THR A 3 -6.26 -11.46 -26.54
C THR A 3 -6.41 -10.08 -25.88
N ILE A 4 -6.17 -9.98 -24.56
CA ILE A 4 -6.24 -8.72 -23.84
C ILE A 4 -4.95 -7.91 -24.09
N SER A 5 -5.08 -6.63 -24.47
CA SER A 5 -3.94 -5.73 -24.65
C SER A 5 -3.31 -5.38 -23.30
N ALA A 6 -2.01 -5.06 -23.30
CA ALA A 6 -1.29 -4.65 -22.10
C ALA A 6 -1.95 -3.42 -21.44
N ASN A 7 -2.35 -2.42 -22.23
CA ASN A 7 -3.06 -1.24 -21.75
C ASN A 7 -4.41 -1.60 -21.10
N LYS A 8 -5.15 -2.56 -21.66
CA LYS A 8 -6.42 -3.01 -21.09
C LYS A 8 -6.22 -3.68 -19.73
N LEU A 9 -5.30 -4.63 -19.64
CA LEU A 9 -5.01 -5.32 -18.38
C LEU A 9 -4.41 -4.37 -17.35
N GLY A 10 -3.43 -3.56 -17.74
CA GLY A 10 -2.79 -2.57 -16.88
C GLY A 10 -3.78 -1.55 -16.33
N GLY A 11 -4.71 -1.05 -17.17
CA GLY A 11 -5.74 -0.11 -16.74
C GLY A 11 -6.72 -0.74 -15.74
N ILE A 12 -7.14 -1.99 -15.95
CA ILE A 12 -7.96 -2.74 -14.98
C ILE A 12 -7.21 -2.92 -13.66
N CYS A 13 -5.93 -3.31 -13.73
CA CYS A 13 -5.09 -3.50 -12.56
C CYS A 13 -4.89 -2.20 -11.75
N LEU A 14 -4.73 -1.05 -12.41
CA LEU A 14 -4.64 0.26 -11.74
C LEU A 14 -5.97 0.66 -11.09
N ILE A 15 -7.12 0.30 -11.67
CA ILE A 15 -8.41 0.60 -11.04
C ILE A 15 -8.67 -0.33 -9.85
N ILE A 16 -8.58 -1.64 -10.09
CA ILE A 16 -9.01 -2.67 -9.14
C ILE A 16 -7.98 -2.87 -8.02
N GLY A 17 -6.69 -2.76 -8.31
CA GLY A 17 -5.62 -2.99 -7.34
C GLY A 17 -5.74 -2.07 -6.11
N PRO A 18 -5.51 -0.76 -6.25
CA PRO A 18 -5.57 0.17 -5.12
C PRO A 18 -6.94 0.20 -4.43
N LEU A 19 -8.04 0.19 -5.19
CA LEU A 19 -9.39 0.15 -4.62
C LEU A 19 -9.65 -1.12 -3.82
N GLY A 20 -9.31 -2.29 -4.37
CA GLY A 20 -9.49 -3.58 -3.70
C GLY A 20 -8.67 -3.63 -2.42
N ALA A 21 -7.39 -3.25 -2.48
CA ALA A 21 -6.54 -3.17 -1.29
C ALA A 21 -7.12 -2.24 -0.22
N THR A 22 -7.63 -1.06 -0.62
CA THR A 22 -8.25 -0.10 0.30
C THR A 22 -9.49 -0.69 0.98
N ILE A 23 -10.41 -1.27 0.20
CA ILE A 23 -11.68 -1.80 0.72
C ILE A 23 -11.41 -2.93 1.71
N PHE A 24 -10.59 -3.91 1.32
CA PHE A 24 -10.30 -5.05 2.20
C PHE A 24 -9.48 -4.65 3.43
N PHE A 25 -8.61 -3.66 3.32
CA PHE A 25 -7.90 -3.13 4.48
C PHE A 25 -8.83 -2.42 5.46
N ILE A 26 -9.79 -1.63 4.97
CA ILE A 26 -10.83 -1.00 5.82
C ILE A 26 -11.69 -2.06 6.49
N LEU A 27 -12.12 -3.09 5.77
CA LEU A 27 -12.87 -4.20 6.37
C LEU A 27 -12.06 -4.87 7.48
N LEU A 28 -10.79 -5.18 7.22
CA LEU A 28 -9.90 -5.81 8.19
C LEU A 28 -9.74 -4.95 9.45
N THR A 29 -9.51 -3.65 9.30
CA THR A 29 -9.11 -2.77 10.42
C THR A 29 -10.27 -2.12 11.17
N MET A 30 -11.38 -1.80 10.49
CA MET A 30 -12.51 -1.07 11.09
C MET A 30 -13.74 -1.93 11.34
N VAL A 31 -13.89 -3.07 10.65
CA VAL A 31 -15.07 -3.94 10.79
C VAL A 31 -14.75 -5.18 11.60
N PHE A 32 -13.62 -5.84 11.31
CA PHE A 32 -13.25 -7.09 11.97
C PHE A 32 -12.23 -6.92 13.10
N GLY A 33 -11.25 -6.03 12.95
CA GLY A 33 -10.20 -5.81 13.94
C GLY A 33 -10.60 -4.88 15.09
N ASP A 34 -9.82 -4.93 16.18
CA ASP A 34 -9.99 -4.03 17.32
C ASP A 34 -9.21 -2.71 17.14
N SER A 35 -9.93 -1.67 16.74
CA SER A 35 -9.37 -0.31 16.56
C SER A 35 -8.91 0.38 17.85
N ASN A 36 -9.16 -0.20 19.03
CA ASN A 36 -8.73 0.36 20.32
C ASN A 36 -7.33 -0.13 20.76
N ILE A 37 -6.77 -1.12 20.06
CA ILE A 37 -5.42 -1.60 20.34
C ILE A 37 -4.42 -0.62 19.75
N GLU A 38 -3.58 -0.04 20.61
CA GLU A 38 -2.50 0.82 20.16
C GLU A 38 -1.48 0.00 19.36
N PRO A 39 -0.99 0.48 18.19
CA PRO A 39 -0.06 -0.28 17.35
C PRO A 39 1.24 -0.71 18.04
N THR A 40 1.63 0.00 19.10
CA THR A 40 2.82 -0.27 19.91
C THR A 40 2.57 -1.27 21.06
N GLU A 41 1.31 -1.61 21.35
CA GLU A 41 0.96 -2.63 22.34
C GLU A 41 1.09 -4.03 21.73
N PHE A 42 2.32 -4.41 21.38
CA PHE A 42 2.63 -5.63 20.63
C PHE A 42 2.06 -6.90 21.24
N SER A 43 1.96 -6.98 22.58
CA SER A 43 1.31 -8.11 23.27
C SER A 43 -0.18 -8.21 22.93
N LYS A 44 -0.92 -7.09 22.98
CA LYS A 44 -2.35 -7.06 22.62
C LYS A 44 -2.55 -7.31 21.13
N THR A 45 -1.71 -6.70 20.28
CA THR A 45 -1.71 -6.95 18.84
C THR A 45 -1.50 -8.43 18.52
N ALA A 46 -0.60 -9.11 19.23
CA ALA A 46 -0.37 -10.54 19.04
C ALA A 46 -1.57 -11.40 19.44
N VAL A 47 -2.24 -11.05 20.54
CA VAL A 47 -3.47 -11.72 21.00
C VAL A 47 -4.62 -11.51 20.01
N ASP A 48 -4.81 -10.29 19.50
CA ASP A 48 -5.80 -9.97 18.49
C ASP A 48 -5.58 -10.79 17.20
N ILE A 49 -4.33 -10.81 16.70
CA ILE A 49 -3.96 -11.61 15.54
C ILE A 49 -4.21 -13.11 15.77
N ALA A 50 -3.88 -13.64 16.95
CA ALA A 50 -4.12 -15.06 17.27
C ALA A 50 -5.62 -15.38 17.41
N GLY A 51 -6.43 -14.40 17.79
CA GLY A 51 -7.88 -14.51 17.95
C GLY A 51 -8.70 -14.39 16.67
N ARG A 52 -8.05 -14.12 15.53
CA ARG A 52 -8.74 -13.89 14.24
C ARG A 52 -9.62 -15.06 13.83
N THR A 53 -10.80 -14.71 13.32
CA THR A 53 -11.68 -15.71 12.70
C THR A 53 -11.14 -16.17 11.35
N SER A 54 -11.57 -17.34 10.86
CA SER A 54 -11.17 -17.82 9.52
C SER A 54 -11.55 -16.86 8.39
N LEU A 55 -12.65 -16.12 8.54
CA LEU A 55 -13.06 -15.09 7.58
C LEU A 55 -12.09 -13.90 7.59
N GLU A 56 -11.70 -13.44 8.77
CA GLU A 56 -10.74 -12.35 8.92
C GLU A 56 -9.36 -12.72 8.36
N THR A 57 -8.89 -13.94 8.67
CA THR A 57 -7.67 -14.51 8.08
C THR A 57 -7.70 -14.51 6.56
N LEU A 58 -8.84 -14.85 5.94
CA LEU A 58 -9.01 -14.84 4.49
C LEU A 58 -8.99 -13.41 3.93
N ILE A 59 -9.68 -12.48 4.58
CA ILE A 59 -9.72 -11.07 4.19
C ILE A 59 -8.31 -10.46 4.27
N ALA A 60 -7.52 -10.81 5.29
CA ALA A 60 -6.15 -10.31 5.46
C ALA A 60 -5.19 -10.71 4.32
N LEU A 61 -5.50 -11.77 3.55
CA LEU A 61 -4.68 -12.18 2.40
C LEU A 61 -4.90 -11.31 1.16
N LEU A 62 -6.02 -10.60 1.08
CA LEU A 62 -6.45 -9.92 -0.14
C LEU A 62 -5.67 -8.61 -0.41
N PRO A 63 -5.46 -7.70 0.56
CA PRO A 63 -4.77 -6.43 0.26
C PRO A 63 -3.39 -6.59 -0.40
N PRO A 64 -2.50 -7.51 0.04
CA PRO A 64 -1.23 -7.73 -0.64
C PRO A 64 -1.38 -8.18 -2.12
N ILE A 65 -2.37 -9.02 -2.43
CA ILE A 65 -2.64 -9.48 -3.80
C ILE A 65 -3.03 -8.29 -4.68
N PHE A 66 -3.92 -7.44 -4.18
CA PHE A 66 -4.36 -6.23 -4.87
C PHE A 66 -3.23 -5.19 -5.06
N LEU A 67 -2.30 -5.09 -4.11
CA LEU A 67 -1.08 -4.29 -4.26
C LEU A 67 -0.19 -4.81 -5.39
N VAL A 68 -0.06 -6.14 -5.55
CA VAL A 68 0.68 -6.74 -6.67
C VAL A 68 0.03 -6.44 -8.02
N LEU A 69 -1.31 -6.41 -8.10
CA LEU A 69 -1.98 -5.94 -9.32
C LEU A 69 -1.60 -4.50 -9.65
N THR A 70 -1.53 -3.64 -8.64
CA THR A 70 -1.10 -2.24 -8.82
C THR A 70 0.32 -2.16 -9.40
N LEU A 71 1.25 -2.99 -8.92
CA LEU A 71 2.61 -3.07 -9.48
C LEU A 71 2.61 -3.35 -10.97
N TYR A 72 1.83 -4.34 -11.41
CA TYR A 72 1.71 -4.64 -12.83
C TYR A 72 1.14 -3.46 -13.60
N GLY A 73 0.07 -2.83 -13.11
CA GLY A 73 -0.53 -1.66 -13.72
C GLY A 73 0.46 -0.50 -13.92
N LEU A 74 1.28 -0.21 -12.92
CA LEU A 74 2.33 0.81 -12.98
C LEU A 74 3.44 0.46 -13.98
N SER A 75 3.78 -0.83 -14.12
CA SER A 75 4.80 -1.27 -15.08
C SER A 75 4.36 -1.04 -16.53
N VAL A 76 3.07 -1.24 -16.83
CA VAL A 76 2.49 -0.93 -18.15
C VAL A 76 2.48 0.58 -18.38
N LEU A 77 2.09 1.34 -17.35
CA LEU A 77 1.98 2.79 -17.43
C LEU A 77 3.30 3.50 -17.77
N ARG A 78 4.44 2.89 -17.43
CA ARG A 78 5.78 3.39 -17.79
C ARG A 78 5.92 3.69 -19.28
N SER A 79 5.37 2.82 -20.13
CA SER A 79 5.46 2.93 -21.59
C SER A 79 4.74 4.16 -22.17
N ASP A 80 3.88 4.78 -21.37
CA ASP A 80 3.09 5.97 -21.73
C ASP A 80 3.76 7.28 -21.27
N MET A 81 4.98 7.22 -20.73
CA MET A 81 5.77 8.37 -20.27
C MET A 81 6.82 8.74 -21.33
N ASN A 82 6.91 10.03 -21.67
CA ASN A 82 7.87 10.56 -22.65
C ASN A 82 9.18 11.05 -22.01
N SER A 83 9.22 11.18 -20.68
CA SER A 83 10.35 11.71 -19.92
C SER A 83 10.42 11.11 -18.52
N GLY A 84 11.61 11.12 -17.92
CA GLY A 84 11.81 10.68 -16.53
C GLY A 84 11.97 9.17 -16.34
N ASP A 85 12.36 8.43 -17.38
CA ASP A 85 12.44 6.96 -17.36
C ASP A 85 13.31 6.40 -16.23
N ALA A 86 14.48 7.00 -15.98
CA ALA A 86 15.37 6.59 -14.88
C ALA A 86 14.71 6.79 -13.50
N VAL A 87 14.00 7.92 -13.32
CA VAL A 87 13.28 8.22 -12.08
C VAL A 87 12.09 7.28 -11.92
N TRP A 88 11.36 6.98 -12.99
CA TRP A 88 10.29 5.99 -12.97
C TRP A 88 10.81 4.61 -12.58
N GLY A 89 11.94 4.18 -13.16
CA GLY A 89 12.58 2.91 -12.83
C GLY A 89 12.91 2.80 -11.34
N LEU A 90 13.55 3.82 -10.78
CA LEU A 90 13.82 3.89 -9.33
C LEU A 90 12.52 3.89 -8.52
N ALA A 91 11.55 4.72 -8.90
CA ALA A 91 10.29 4.87 -8.19
C ALA A 91 9.50 3.56 -8.15
N GLN A 92 9.45 2.84 -9.27
CA GLN A 92 8.81 1.54 -9.37
C GLN A 92 9.53 0.49 -8.51
N MET A 93 10.87 0.51 -8.43
CA MET A 93 11.61 -0.37 -7.52
C MET A 93 11.29 -0.06 -6.06
N MET A 94 11.30 1.19 -5.64
CA MET A 94 10.98 1.59 -4.27
C MET A 94 9.54 1.22 -3.88
N PHE A 95 8.60 1.49 -4.78
CA PHE A 95 7.20 1.10 -4.62
C PHE A 95 7.05 -0.43 -4.53
N ALA A 96 7.77 -1.19 -5.37
CA ALA A 96 7.79 -2.65 -5.33
C ALA A 96 8.32 -3.19 -4.00
N VAL A 97 9.43 -2.65 -3.48
CA VAL A 97 9.94 -3.05 -2.17
C VAL A 97 8.89 -2.81 -1.09
N GLY A 98 8.20 -1.67 -1.10
CA GLY A 98 7.12 -1.39 -0.18
C GLY A 98 5.96 -2.40 -0.24
N VAL A 99 5.54 -2.77 -1.46
CA VAL A 99 4.52 -3.82 -1.67
C VAL A 99 5.01 -5.17 -1.13
N PHE A 100 6.24 -5.57 -1.42
CA PHE A 100 6.80 -6.83 -0.92
C PHE A 100 6.96 -6.83 0.60
N SER A 101 7.35 -5.71 1.21
CA SER A 101 7.36 -5.58 2.67
C SER A 101 5.96 -5.82 3.26
N PHE A 102 4.90 -5.33 2.62
CA PHE A 102 3.53 -5.57 3.07
C PHE A 102 3.12 -7.06 2.92
N VAL A 103 3.55 -7.72 1.85
CA VAL A 103 3.38 -9.18 1.68
C VAL A 103 4.10 -9.94 2.80
N VAL A 104 5.35 -9.60 3.09
CA VAL A 104 6.14 -10.22 4.16
C VAL A 104 5.51 -9.96 5.53
N ALA A 105 5.12 -8.71 5.81
CA ALA A 105 4.42 -8.37 7.05
C ALA A 105 3.14 -9.20 7.23
N SER A 106 2.32 -9.32 6.18
CA SER A 106 1.11 -10.15 6.21
C SER A 106 1.40 -11.63 6.43
N ALA A 107 2.54 -12.14 5.96
CA ALA A 107 2.97 -13.50 6.23
C ALA A 107 3.44 -13.70 7.69
N LEU A 108 4.06 -12.67 8.30
CA LEU A 108 4.51 -12.72 9.70
C LEU A 108 3.37 -12.82 10.72
N THR A 109 2.12 -12.56 10.33
CA THR A 109 0.96 -12.77 11.22
C THR A 109 0.53 -14.24 11.28
N LYS A 110 0.85 -15.05 10.26
CA LYS A 110 0.37 -16.44 10.13
C LYS A 110 0.85 -17.40 11.20
N PRO A 111 2.09 -17.32 11.70
CA PRO A 111 2.50 -18.18 12.81
C PRO A 111 1.59 -18.02 14.04
N LEU A 112 1.14 -16.80 14.35
CA LEU A 112 0.23 -16.53 15.47
C LEU A 112 -1.16 -17.13 15.19
N GLU A 113 -1.66 -16.99 13.96
CA GLU A 113 -2.94 -17.61 13.54
C GLU A 113 -2.89 -19.16 13.55
N PHE A 114 -1.71 -19.77 13.39
CA PHE A 114 -1.51 -21.22 13.45
C PHE A 114 -1.29 -21.76 14.88
N GLY A 115 -1.35 -20.90 15.89
CA GLY A 115 -1.21 -21.29 17.29
C GLY A 115 0.24 -21.41 17.77
N LEU A 116 1.17 -20.67 17.16
CA LEU A 116 2.51 -20.50 17.72
C LEU A 116 2.41 -19.84 19.10
N ASP A 117 3.22 -20.31 20.06
CA ASP A 117 3.17 -19.87 21.44
C ASP A 117 3.29 -18.34 21.57
N LEU A 118 2.33 -17.73 22.27
CA LEU A 118 2.25 -16.29 22.54
C LEU A 118 3.45 -15.76 23.31
N SER A 119 4.25 -16.64 23.95
CA SER A 119 5.55 -16.26 24.52
C SER A 119 6.50 -15.59 23.52
N ASN A 120 6.34 -15.86 22.22
CA ASN A 120 7.05 -15.18 21.12
C ASN A 120 6.18 -14.18 20.35
N GLY A 121 4.91 -14.01 20.74
CA GLY A 121 3.91 -13.22 20.01
C GLY A 121 4.26 -11.75 19.93
N GLU A 122 4.74 -11.18 21.04
CA GLU A 122 5.17 -9.78 21.12
C GLU A 122 6.31 -9.47 20.12
N THR A 123 7.32 -10.34 20.08
CA THR A 123 8.44 -10.24 19.14
C THR A 123 7.98 -10.29 17.68
N MET A 124 7.00 -11.14 17.37
CA MET A 124 6.43 -11.24 16.02
C MET A 124 5.61 -10.02 15.63
N ALA A 125 4.81 -9.48 16.54
CA ALA A 125 4.09 -8.23 16.33
C ALA A 125 5.06 -7.04 16.13
N ALA A 126 6.13 -6.96 16.93
CA ALA A 126 7.17 -5.94 16.76
C ALA A 126 7.90 -6.07 15.41
N LEU A 127 8.26 -7.30 15.01
CA LEU A 127 8.89 -7.56 13.71
C LEU A 127 7.97 -7.19 12.53
N ASN A 128 6.69 -7.54 12.62
CA ASN A 128 5.68 -7.14 11.65
C ASN A 128 5.61 -5.60 11.54
N GLY A 129 5.58 -4.90 12.68
CA GLY A 129 5.57 -3.44 12.74
C GLY A 129 6.82 -2.81 12.10
N ALA A 130 8.01 -3.35 12.39
CA ALA A 130 9.28 -2.87 11.83
C ALA A 130 9.35 -3.04 10.29
N VAL A 131 8.98 -4.23 9.79
CA VAL A 131 8.94 -4.53 8.35
C VAL A 131 7.94 -3.62 7.64
N SER A 132 6.75 -3.47 8.22
CA SER A 132 5.69 -2.61 7.67
C SER A 132 6.10 -1.14 7.64
N SER A 133 6.74 -0.66 8.70
CA SER A 133 7.17 0.75 8.81
C SER A 133 8.26 1.10 7.81
N TYR A 134 9.20 0.18 7.54
CA TYR A 134 10.28 0.44 6.58
C TYR A 134 9.77 0.32 5.15
N GLY A 135 8.94 -0.71 4.91
CA GLY A 135 8.21 -0.88 3.65
C GLY A 135 7.35 0.33 3.31
N GLY A 136 6.64 0.87 4.29
CA GLY A 136 5.80 2.06 4.16
C GLY A 136 6.60 3.29 3.73
N LEU A 137 7.79 3.51 4.28
CA LEU A 137 8.68 4.59 3.85
C LEU A 137 9.05 4.47 2.38
N LEU A 138 9.54 3.30 1.95
CA LEU A 138 9.96 3.06 0.57
C LEU A 138 8.78 3.13 -0.40
N PHE A 139 7.63 2.56 -0.01
CA PHE A 139 6.38 2.69 -0.73
C PHE A 139 6.06 4.17 -0.97
N THR A 140 6.13 4.97 0.10
CA THR A 140 5.75 6.38 0.08
C THR A 140 6.64 7.19 -0.84
N VAL A 141 7.96 7.02 -0.75
CA VAL A 141 8.91 7.69 -1.65
C VAL A 141 8.70 7.25 -3.10
N GLY A 142 8.50 5.95 -3.34
CA GLY A 142 8.18 5.42 -4.66
C GLY A 142 6.92 6.07 -5.26
N THR A 143 5.85 6.18 -4.46
CA THR A 143 4.60 6.83 -4.89
C THR A 143 4.79 8.31 -5.22
N ILE A 144 5.54 9.06 -4.41
CA ILE A 144 5.85 10.48 -4.68
C ILE A 144 6.55 10.60 -6.03
N LEU A 145 7.60 9.82 -6.26
CA LEU A 145 8.38 9.88 -7.49
C LEU A 145 7.55 9.47 -8.72
N ILE A 146 6.74 8.41 -8.63
CA ILE A 146 5.78 8.02 -9.68
C ILE A 146 4.85 9.18 -10.01
N ALA A 147 4.27 9.81 -8.98
CA ALA A 147 3.32 10.90 -9.16
C ALA A 147 3.97 12.13 -9.81
N LEU A 148 5.21 12.49 -9.43
CA LEU A 148 5.95 13.61 -10.03
C LEU A 148 6.34 13.35 -11.49
N VAL A 149 6.80 12.14 -11.82
CA VAL A 149 7.09 11.78 -13.22
C VAL A 149 5.79 11.79 -14.03
N TYR A 150 4.71 11.23 -13.49
CA TYR A 150 3.41 11.25 -14.16
C TYR A 150 2.90 12.67 -14.42
N ALA A 151 2.99 13.57 -13.43
CA ALA A 151 2.61 14.98 -13.56
C ALA A 151 3.42 15.73 -14.63
N SER A 152 4.66 15.31 -14.88
CA SER A 152 5.53 15.89 -15.91
C SER A 152 5.17 15.46 -17.33
N ASN A 153 4.43 14.36 -17.48
CA ASN A 153 4.06 13.77 -18.77
C ASN A 153 2.57 13.93 -19.12
N LYS A 154 1.78 14.55 -18.24
CA LYS A 154 0.32 14.63 -18.37
C LYS A 154 -0.18 16.07 -18.21
N GLU A 155 -1.40 16.31 -18.65
CA GLU A 155 -2.04 17.62 -18.61
C GLU A 155 -3.38 17.61 -17.86
N GLY A 156 -3.91 18.79 -17.58
CA GLY A 156 -5.23 18.99 -16.98
C GLY A 156 -5.41 18.28 -15.64
N GLY A 157 -6.59 17.66 -15.45
CA GLY A 157 -6.96 17.01 -14.19
C GLY A 157 -6.05 15.84 -13.78
N LEU A 158 -5.44 15.14 -14.74
CA LEU A 158 -4.51 14.03 -14.45
C LEU A 158 -3.22 14.54 -13.81
N LYS A 159 -2.71 15.68 -14.27
CA LYS A 159 -1.55 16.37 -13.69
C LYS A 159 -1.83 16.89 -12.28
N ILE A 160 -2.99 17.55 -12.11
CA ILE A 160 -3.42 18.09 -10.81
C ILE A 160 -3.57 16.95 -9.79
N GLY A 161 -4.25 15.86 -10.18
CA GLY A 161 -4.40 14.68 -9.32
C GLY A 161 -3.06 14.08 -8.89
N ALA A 162 -2.09 14.04 -9.78
CA ALA A 162 -0.75 13.54 -9.47
C ALA A 162 0.00 14.46 -8.47
N TYR A 163 -0.11 15.79 -8.59
CA TYR A 163 0.45 16.69 -7.57
C TYR A 163 -0.24 16.56 -6.21
N ILE A 164 -1.56 16.35 -6.19
CA ILE A 164 -2.29 16.09 -4.95
C ILE A 164 -1.76 14.82 -4.28
N VAL A 165 -1.58 13.73 -5.03
CA VAL A 165 -0.99 12.49 -4.51
C VAL A 165 0.42 12.72 -3.98
N ALA A 166 1.28 13.40 -4.73
CA ALA A 166 2.64 13.69 -4.30
C ALA A 166 2.67 14.50 -2.99
N LEU A 167 1.79 15.49 -2.84
CA LEU A 167 1.71 16.33 -1.64
C LEU A 167 1.18 15.55 -0.42
N VAL A 168 0.13 14.75 -0.60
CA VAL A 168 -0.42 13.92 0.47
C VAL A 168 0.61 12.88 0.94
N PHE A 169 1.32 12.25 0.00
CA PHE A 169 2.38 11.31 0.35
C PHE A 169 3.62 11.98 0.94
N LEU A 170 3.90 13.24 0.60
CA LEU A 170 4.96 14.01 1.26
C LEU A 170 4.63 14.24 2.75
N VAL A 171 3.37 14.55 3.08
CA VAL A 171 2.92 14.63 4.48
C VAL A 171 3.06 13.26 5.16
N SER A 172 2.65 12.18 4.50
CA SER A 172 2.82 10.81 5.00
C SER A 172 4.27 10.44 5.26
N LEU A 173 5.19 10.87 4.38
CA LEU A 173 6.63 10.63 4.53
C LEU A 173 7.17 11.30 5.79
N VAL A 174 6.80 12.56 6.04
CA VAL A 174 7.24 13.30 7.23
C VAL A 174 6.79 12.57 8.50
N VAL A 175 5.52 12.18 8.56
CA VAL A 175 4.96 11.49 9.74
C VAL A 175 5.63 10.13 9.95
N GLN A 176 5.85 9.35 8.89
CA GLN A 176 6.56 8.07 8.98
C GLN A 176 8.03 8.24 9.40
N VAL A 177 8.73 9.27 8.94
CA VAL A 177 10.11 9.52 9.40
C VAL A 177 10.14 9.84 10.90
N ILE A 178 9.17 10.59 11.41
CA ILE A 178 9.04 10.85 12.84
C ILE A 178 8.74 9.54 13.59
N SER A 179 7.87 8.68 13.06
CA SER A 179 7.49 7.41 13.68
C SER A 179 8.64 6.41 13.84
N TRP A 180 9.71 6.57 13.05
CA TRP A 180 10.93 5.78 13.17
C TRP A 180 11.82 6.18 14.37
N ILE A 181 11.63 7.39 14.88
CA ILE A 181 12.41 7.94 16.00
C ILE A 181 11.56 7.96 17.27
N ASP A 182 10.25 8.14 17.14
CA ASP A 182 9.29 8.22 18.24
C ASP A 182 8.08 7.31 17.96
N THR A 183 7.93 6.25 18.74
CA THR A 183 6.84 5.29 18.56
C THR A 183 5.49 5.82 19.03
N SER A 184 5.45 6.92 19.79
CA SER A 184 4.20 7.51 20.28
C SER A 184 3.31 8.07 19.15
N VAL A 185 3.87 8.34 17.98
CA VAL A 185 3.12 8.84 16.81
C VAL A 185 2.63 7.73 15.88
N TRP A 186 2.76 6.45 16.24
CA TRP A 186 2.39 5.33 15.36
C TRP A 186 0.90 5.31 15.02
N SER A 187 0.03 5.65 15.96
CA SER A 187 -1.42 5.75 15.72
C SER A 187 -1.75 6.85 14.69
N LEU A 188 -1.11 8.01 14.81
CA LEU A 188 -1.20 9.08 13.80
C LEU A 188 -0.65 8.62 12.45
N THR A 189 0.46 7.90 12.45
CA THR A 189 1.11 7.39 11.24
C THR A 189 0.19 6.44 10.47
N ALA A 190 -0.45 5.49 11.17
CA ALA A 190 -1.42 4.58 10.59
C ALA A 190 -2.61 5.34 9.98
N SER A 191 -3.11 6.35 10.68
CA SER A 191 -4.22 7.19 10.20
C SER A 191 -3.86 7.98 8.93
N VAL A 192 -2.69 8.63 8.92
CA VAL A 192 -2.20 9.40 7.77
C VAL A 192 -1.91 8.48 6.58
N ALA A 193 -1.33 7.30 6.83
CA ALA A 193 -1.09 6.30 5.79
C ALA A 193 -2.42 5.81 5.16
N GLY A 194 -3.44 5.52 5.98
CA GLY A 194 -4.76 5.13 5.51
C GLY A 194 -5.42 6.19 4.63
N ILE A 195 -5.42 7.46 5.07
CA ILE A 195 -5.97 8.59 4.29
C ILE A 195 -5.18 8.76 2.98
N SER A 196 -3.84 8.71 3.05
CA SER A 196 -2.99 8.81 1.87
C SER A 196 -3.31 7.71 0.86
N TYR A 197 -3.54 6.50 1.35
CA TYR A 197 -3.88 5.36 0.51
C TYR A 197 -5.24 5.53 -0.18
N ILE A 198 -6.25 6.10 0.50
CA ILE A 198 -7.54 6.43 -0.13
C ILE A 198 -7.34 7.41 -1.30
N VAL A 199 -6.53 8.45 -1.11
CA VAL A 199 -6.25 9.46 -2.14
C VAL A 199 -5.57 8.84 -3.36
N VAL A 200 -4.52 8.03 -3.16
CA VAL A 200 -3.82 7.37 -4.28
C VAL A 200 -4.72 6.36 -4.98
N SER A 201 -5.62 5.69 -4.25
CA SER A 201 -6.58 4.75 -4.83
C SER A 201 -7.58 5.44 -5.73
N VAL A 202 -8.15 6.57 -5.29
CA VAL A 202 -9.04 7.39 -6.12
C VAL A 202 -8.31 7.93 -7.35
N TRP A 203 -7.07 8.42 -7.19
CA TRP A 203 -6.26 8.88 -8.31
C TRP A 203 -6.01 7.77 -9.34
N ASN A 204 -5.65 6.58 -8.88
CA ASN A 204 -5.40 5.42 -9.75
C ASN A 204 -6.62 5.01 -10.59
N VAL A 205 -7.85 5.29 -10.13
CA VAL A 205 -9.05 5.10 -10.97
C VAL A 205 -8.99 6.00 -12.21
N PHE A 206 -8.61 7.26 -12.05
CA PHE A 206 -8.49 8.19 -13.18
C PHE A 206 -7.34 7.81 -14.11
N VAL A 207 -6.20 7.42 -13.53
CA VAL A 207 -5.02 6.96 -14.30
C VAL A 207 -5.34 5.68 -15.08
N GLY A 208 -5.95 4.69 -14.44
CA GLY A 208 -6.33 3.45 -15.10
C GLY A 208 -7.35 3.67 -16.21
N ARG A 209 -8.33 4.59 -16.01
CA ARG A 209 -9.27 4.98 -17.07
C ARG A 209 -8.58 5.68 -18.25
N ASP A 210 -7.55 6.50 -18.02
CA ASP A 210 -6.75 7.08 -19.11
C ASP A 210 -6.07 5.99 -19.94
N LEU A 211 -5.48 5.00 -19.27
CA LEU A 211 -4.82 3.88 -19.94
C LEU A 211 -5.80 2.99 -20.72
N LEU A 212 -6.99 2.74 -20.18
CA LEU A 212 -8.05 1.97 -20.86
C LEU A 212 -8.56 2.62 -22.15
N LYS A 213 -8.50 3.95 -22.27
CA LYS A 213 -8.90 4.65 -23.50
C LYS A 213 -7.93 4.43 -24.66
N LYS A 214 -6.73 3.93 -24.37
CA LYS A 214 -5.63 3.70 -25.32
C LYS A 214 -5.47 2.21 -25.67
N ALA A 215 -6.45 1.39 -25.32
CA ALA A 215 -6.33 -0.06 -25.28
C ALA A 215 -7.02 -0.80 -26.42
#